data_AF-S4P623-F1
#
_entry.id   AF-S4P623-F1
#
_cell.length_a   1.000
_cell.length_b   1.000
_cell.length_c   1.000
_cell.angle_alpha   90.00
_cell.angle_beta   90.00
_cell.angle_gamma   90.00
#
_symmetry.space_group_name_H-M   'P 1'
#
loop_
_entity.id
_entity.type
_entity.pdbx_description
1 polymer ?
#
loop_
_entity_poly.entity_id
_entity_poly.type
_entity_poly.pdbx_seq_one_letter_code
_entity_poly.pdbx_strand_id
1 'polypeptide(L)' 'EPSDASASQVAKARFCAPTFDKMLLADKTVKAGQRIQYEIPIEASPKPTVEWQINGKLVHPSDRIDIQIM' A
#
# COMPACT_ATOMS: atom_id res chain seq x y z
N GLU A 1 5.37 -48.31 -16.03
CA GLU A 1 4.07 -47.61 -16.19
C GLU A 1 4.26 -46.10 -16.34
N PRO A 2 3.31 -45.36 -16.96
CA PRO A 2 3.36 -43.90 -16.96
C PRO A 2 3.06 -43.34 -15.55
N SER A 3 3.63 -42.18 -15.23
CA SER A 3 3.51 -41.54 -13.93
C SER A 3 2.11 -40.96 -13.68
N ASP A 4 1.71 -40.94 -12.40
CA ASP A 4 0.47 -40.38 -11.89
C ASP A 4 0.35 -38.87 -12.19
N ALA A 5 -0.89 -38.40 -12.38
CA ALA A 5 -1.17 -37.02 -12.80
C ALA A 5 -0.86 -36.01 -11.68
N SER A 6 -0.16 -34.93 -12.02
CA SER A 6 0.20 -33.87 -11.07
C SER A 6 -1.03 -33.22 -10.42
N ALA A 7 -0.92 -32.88 -9.13
CA ALA A 7 -1.97 -32.19 -8.38
C ALA A 7 -2.40 -30.87 -9.05
N SER A 8 -3.70 -30.58 -9.01
CA SER A 8 -4.29 -29.37 -9.59
C SER A 8 -3.76 -28.11 -8.91
N GLN A 9 -3.03 -27.29 -9.66
CA GLN A 9 -2.58 -25.98 -9.21
C GLN A 9 -3.71 -24.97 -9.45
N VAL A 10 -4.26 -24.38 -8.38
CA VAL A 10 -5.20 -23.27 -8.52
C VAL A 10 -4.44 -22.05 -9.04
N ALA A 11 -4.78 -21.58 -10.23
CA ALA A 11 -4.25 -20.34 -10.79
C ALA A 11 -4.78 -19.15 -9.96
N LYS A 12 -4.06 -18.80 -8.88
CA LYS A 12 -4.33 -17.61 -8.09
C LYS A 12 -4.29 -16.39 -9.02
N ALA A 13 -5.33 -15.56 -9.02
CA ALA A 13 -5.40 -14.37 -9.89
C ALA A 13 -4.18 -13.49 -9.63
N ARG A 14 -3.31 -13.37 -10.65
CA ARG A 14 -1.97 -12.75 -10.53
C ARG A 14 -2.02 -11.21 -10.49
N PHE A 15 -3.16 -10.60 -10.78
CA PHE A 15 -3.30 -9.17 -11.01
C PHE A 15 -4.50 -8.59 -10.25
N CYS A 16 -4.25 -8.15 -9.02
CA CYS A 16 -5.21 -7.37 -8.24
C CYS A 16 -4.78 -5.91 -8.31
N ALA A 17 -5.65 -5.04 -8.84
CA ALA A 17 -5.44 -3.60 -8.81
C ALA A 17 -5.34 -3.11 -7.36
N PRO A 18 -4.50 -2.10 -7.08
CA PRO A 18 -4.35 -1.56 -5.73
C PRO A 18 -5.67 -0.97 -5.25
N THR A 19 -6.13 -1.46 -4.11
CA THR A 19 -7.32 -0.95 -3.43
C THR A 19 -6.99 -0.63 -1.97
N PHE A 20 -7.60 0.42 -1.46
CA PHE A 20 -7.44 0.88 -0.09
C PHE A 20 -8.66 1.69 0.34
N ASP A 21 -8.89 1.77 1.65
CA ASP A 21 -9.96 2.59 2.21
C ASP A 21 -9.58 4.08 2.19
N LYS A 22 -10.33 4.88 1.42
CA LYS A 22 -10.13 6.33 1.31
C LYS A 22 -10.50 7.07 2.60
N MET A 23 -11.31 6.49 3.47
CA MET A 23 -11.66 7.11 4.77
C MET A 23 -10.44 7.18 5.69
N LEU A 24 -9.47 6.28 5.51
CA LEU A 24 -8.20 6.32 6.26
C LEU A 24 -7.29 7.49 5.85
N LEU A 25 -7.55 8.10 4.69
CA LEU A 25 -6.89 9.32 4.18
C LEU A 25 -7.68 10.60 4.45
N ALA A 26 -8.71 10.55 5.29
CA ALA A 26 -9.50 11.73 5.62
C ALA A 26 -8.66 12.82 6.32
N ASP A 27 -9.07 14.07 6.12
CA ASP A 27 -8.41 15.23 6.70
C ASP A 27 -8.34 15.15 8.23
N LYS A 28 -7.13 15.34 8.77
CA LYS A 28 -6.87 15.37 10.22
C LYS A 28 -6.51 16.79 10.65
N THR A 29 -7.28 17.34 11.59
CA THR A 29 -6.90 18.57 12.29
C THR A 29 -6.10 18.21 13.54
N VAL A 30 -4.83 18.63 13.58
CA VAL A 30 -3.95 18.43 14.74
C VAL A 30 -3.45 19.77 15.27
N LYS A 31 -3.06 19.79 16.55
CA LYS A 31 -2.41 20.97 17.15
C LYS A 31 -0.96 21.08 16.67
N ALA A 32 -0.45 22.30 16.61
CA ALA A 32 0.94 22.55 16.27
C ALA A 32 1.90 21.75 17.19
N GLY A 33 2.91 21.10 16.60
CA GLY A 33 3.88 20.27 17.31
C GLY A 33 3.48 18.80 17.47
N GLN A 34 2.25 18.40 17.12
CA GLN A 34 1.86 16.99 17.11
C GLN A 34 2.21 16.32 15.78
N ARG A 35 2.63 15.06 15.84
CA ARG A 35 2.89 14.23 14.66
C ARG A 35 1.57 13.75 14.06
N ILE A 36 1.47 13.80 12.73
CA ILE A 36 0.36 13.22 11.97
C ILE A 36 0.82 11.87 11.43
N GLN A 37 -0.05 10.87 11.49
CA GLN A 37 0.19 9.54 10.95
C GLN A 37 -1.03 9.06 10.16
N TYR A 38 -0.75 8.46 9.01
CA TYR A 38 -1.72 7.76 8.17
C TYR A 38 -1.27 6.32 8.01
N GLU A 39 -2.14 5.38 8.36
CA GLU A 39 -1.92 3.95 8.21
C GLU A 39 -2.98 3.42 7.24
N ILE A 40 -2.53 2.98 6.06
CA ILE A 40 -3.40 2.64 4.95
C ILE A 40 -3.02 1.25 4.46
N PRO A 41 -3.82 0.23 4.80
CA PRO A 41 -3.68 -1.09 4.21
C PRO A 41 -3.97 -1.01 2.71
N ILE A 42 -3.04 -1.52 1.89
CA ILE A 42 -3.19 -1.58 0.44
C ILE A 42 -3.23 -3.04 0.02
N GLU A 43 -4.32 -3.45 -0.61
CA GLU A 43 -4.46 -4.76 -1.22
C GLU A 43 -4.11 -4.65 -2.70
N ALA A 44 -2.99 -5.25 -3.11
CA ALA A 44 -2.54 -5.27 -4.50
C ALA A 44 -1.68 -6.51 -4.80
N SER A 45 -1.74 -6.99 -6.04
CA SER A 45 -0.82 -8.00 -6.57
C SER A 45 -0.52 -7.65 -8.03
N PRO A 46 0.74 -7.44 -8.43
CA PRO A 46 1.99 -7.51 -7.65
C PRO A 46 2.17 -6.36 -6.64
N LYS A 47 3.28 -6.35 -5.89
CA LYS A 47 3.58 -5.30 -4.89
C LYS A 47 3.41 -3.91 -5.52
N PRO A 48 2.60 -3.02 -4.93
CA PRO A 48 2.32 -1.72 -5.52
C PRO A 48 3.47 -0.75 -5.28
N THR A 49 3.58 0.26 -6.13
CA THR A 49 4.40 1.46 -5.86
C THR A 49 3.54 2.47 -5.13
N VAL A 50 4.03 3.01 -4.01
CA VAL A 50 3.32 4.00 -3.20
C VAL A 50 4.10 5.31 -3.22
N GLU A 51 3.42 6.39 -3.58
CA GLU A 51 3.98 7.75 -3.63
C GLU A 51 3.09 8.71 -2.84
N TRP A 52 3.70 9.50 -1.97
CA TRP A 52 3.00 10.51 -1.18
C TRP A 52 3.20 11.90 -1.78
N GLN A 53 2.14 12.70 -1.81
CA GLN A 53 2.19 14.07 -2.30
C GLN A 53 1.57 15.04 -1.30
N ILE A 54 2.20 16.20 -1.14
CA ILE A 54 1.65 17.33 -0.36
C ILE A 54 1.56 18.52 -1.31
N ASN A 55 0.35 19.07 -1.48
CA ASN A 55 0.08 20.20 -2.38
C ASN A 55 0.61 19.98 -3.81
N GLY A 56 0.46 18.76 -4.34
CA GLY A 56 0.92 18.38 -5.67
C GLY A 56 2.44 18.19 -5.82
N LYS A 57 3.20 18.24 -4.72
CA LYS A 57 4.63 17.96 -4.71
C LYS A 57 4.90 16.58 -4.12
N LEU A 58 5.71 15.79 -4.83
CA LEU A 58 6.17 14.50 -4.35
C LEU A 58 6.97 14.66 -3.05
N VAL A 59 6.69 13.79 -2.10
CA VAL A 59 7.32 13.78 -0.79
C VAL A 59 8.31 12.63 -0.72
N HIS A 60 9.49 12.94 -0.22
CA HIS A 60 10.53 11.95 0.06
C HIS A 60 10.77 11.85 1.57
N PRO A 61 11.26 10.69 2.05
CA PRO A 61 11.70 10.55 3.42
C PRO A 61 12.73 11.64 3.78
N SER A 62 12.56 12.25 4.95
CA SER A 62 13.43 13.32 5.47
C SER A 62 13.36 13.34 6.99
N ASP A 63 14.13 14.20 7.65
CA ASP A 63 14.14 14.32 9.12
C ASP A 63 12.75 14.55 9.77
N ARG A 64 11.77 15.03 8.98
CA ARG A 64 10.41 15.31 9.45
C ARG A 64 9.36 14.34 8.90
N ILE A 65 9.72 13.46 7.99
CA ILE A 65 8.78 12.64 7.22
C ILE A 65 9.30 11.21 7.13
N ASP A 66 8.58 10.30 7.79
CA ASP A 66 8.83 8.87 7.71
C ASP A 66 7.78 8.22 6.80
N ILE A 67 8.25 7.49 5.78
CA ILE A 67 7.40 6.71 4.86
C ILE A 67 7.83 5.24 4.97
N GLN A 68 6.92 4.37 5.37
CA GLN A 68 7.18 2.93 5.50
C GLN A 68 6.17 2.14 4.65
N ILE A 69 6.67 1.34 3.72
CA ILE A 69 5.87 0.46 2.86
C ILE A 69 6.16 -0.98 3.32
N MET A 70 5.25 -1.54 4.12
CA MET A 70 5.32 -2.93 4.57
C MET A 70 4.75 -3.88 3.52
#